data_AF-A0A8B9G7E9-F1
#
_entry.id   AF-A0A8B9G7E9-F1
#
_cell.length_a   1.000
_cell.length_b   1.000
_cell.length_c   1.000
_cell.angle_alpha   90.00
_cell.angle_beta   90.00
_cell.angle_gamma   90.00
#
_symmetry.space_group_name_H-M   'P 1'
#
loop_
_entity.id
_entity.type
_entity.pdbx_description
1 polymer ?
#
loop_
_entity_poly.entity_id
_entity_poly.type
_entity_poly.pdbx_seq_one_letter_code
_entity_poly.pdbx_strand_id
1 'polypeptide(L)'
;MKCVIGGVHLRVFGRAIHAIARVSDEFWFDPLEKGLALRSVNSSRSAYAYVFFSSMFFQHYCGAAVPQPHQKGKQSSPSCKLIIKSVLPVFRCVNVLERNVEKCSICTDINDHHITFQFLCKHGRLRIFTGAAAV
;
A
#
# COMPACT_ATOMS: atom_id res chain seq x y z
N MET A 1 7.72 -1.77 6.54
CA MET A 1 6.67 -0.72 6.76
C MET A 1 5.40 -1.39 7.27
N LYS A 2 4.63 -0.75 8.15
CA LYS A 2 3.32 -1.26 8.59
C LYS A 2 2.29 -0.14 8.71
N CYS A 3 1.14 -0.27 8.06
CA CYS A 3 0.03 0.67 8.22
C CYS A 3 -1.32 -0.06 8.35
N VAL A 4 -2.29 0.59 8.98
CA VAL A 4 -3.63 0.04 9.25
C VAL A 4 -4.68 1.01 8.75
N ILE A 5 -5.54 0.55 7.85
CA ILE A 5 -6.64 1.31 7.27
C ILE A 5 -7.94 0.83 7.90
N GLY A 6 -8.76 1.77 8.38
CA GLY A 6 -10.12 1.44 8.84
C GLY A 6 -11.04 1.08 7.68
N GLY A 7 -12.01 0.19 7.90
CA GLY A 7 -12.91 -0.33 6.86
C GLY A 7 -13.56 0.74 5.98
N VAL A 8 -14.01 1.85 6.58
CA VAL A 8 -14.63 2.99 5.88
C VAL A 8 -13.69 3.67 4.88
N HIS A 9 -12.39 3.75 5.20
CA HIS A 9 -11.38 4.38 4.35
C HIS A 9 -10.85 3.42 3.27
N LEU A 10 -11.10 2.12 3.42
CA LEU A 10 -10.63 1.10 2.49
C LEU A 10 -11.24 1.27 1.09
N ARG A 11 -12.46 1.80 0.98
CA ARG A 11 -13.07 2.15 -0.31
C ARG A 11 -12.24 3.19 -1.06
N VAL A 12 -11.79 4.23 -0.36
CA VAL A 12 -10.98 5.31 -0.96
C VAL A 12 -9.62 4.77 -1.40
N PHE A 13 -8.97 3.99 -0.53
CA PHE A 13 -7.70 3.36 -0.86
C PHE A 13 -7.81 2.43 -2.06
N GLY A 14 -8.82 1.54 -2.09
CA GLY A 14 -9.04 0.65 -3.22
C GLY A 14 -9.31 1.39 -4.53
N ARG A 15 -10.09 2.49 -4.49
CA ARG A 15 -10.31 3.33 -5.67
C ARG A 15 -9.02 3.97 -6.19
N ALA A 16 -8.10 4.35 -5.31
CA ALA A 16 -6.79 4.84 -5.73
C ALA A 16 -5.96 3.75 -6.43
N ILE A 17 -5.96 2.51 -5.91
CA ILE A 17 -5.31 1.37 -6.58
C ILE A 17 -5.89 1.16 -7.99
N HIS A 18 -7.23 1.20 -8.13
CA HIS A 18 -7.89 1.12 -9.44
C HIS A 18 -7.53 2.28 -10.36
N ALA A 19 -7.34 3.49 -9.84
CA ALA A 19 -6.92 4.64 -10.63
C ALA A 19 -5.47 4.49 -11.13
N ILE A 20 -4.55 4.06 -10.26
CA ILE A 20 -3.15 3.78 -10.61
C ILE A 20 -3.07 2.69 -11.70
N ALA A 21 -3.91 1.66 -11.60
CA ALA A 21 -3.97 0.57 -12.58
C ALA A 21 -4.32 0.99 -14.01
N ARG A 22 -4.88 2.19 -14.20
CA ARG A 22 -5.16 2.72 -15.54
C ARG A 22 -3.92 3.33 -16.19
N VAL A 23 -2.88 3.63 -15.42
CA VAL A 23 -1.69 4.33 -15.90
C VAL A 23 -0.54 3.37 -16.22
N SER A 24 -0.33 2.35 -15.39
CA SER A 24 0.74 1.36 -15.62
C SER A 24 0.42 0.01 -14.98
N ASP A 25 1.11 -1.02 -15.46
CA ASP A 25 1.09 -2.36 -14.88
C ASP A 25 1.95 -2.47 -13.61
N GLU A 26 2.68 -1.41 -13.26
CA GLU A 26 3.57 -1.35 -12.09
C GLU A 26 3.39 -0.04 -11.32
N PHE A 27 3.58 -0.09 -10.01
CA PHE A 27 3.55 1.09 -9.16
C PHE A 27 4.45 0.95 -7.94
N TRP A 28 4.90 2.07 -7.39
CA TRP A 28 5.69 2.13 -6.17
C TRP A 28 4.80 2.39 -4.97
N PHE A 29 4.97 1.57 -3.95
CA PHE A 29 4.47 1.76 -2.60
C PHE A 29 5.59 2.43 -1.78
N ASP A 30 5.47 3.73 -1.57
CA ASP A 30 6.54 4.58 -1.06
C ASP A 30 6.20 5.15 0.34
N PRO A 31 6.69 4.53 1.43
CA PRO A 31 6.59 5.10 2.76
C PRO A 31 7.31 6.44 2.82
N LEU A 32 6.63 7.47 3.29
CA LEU A 32 7.24 8.75 3.66
C LEU A 32 6.97 9.00 5.15
N GLU A 33 7.72 9.94 5.75
CA GLU A 33 7.52 10.35 7.14
C GLU A 33 6.08 10.84 7.39
N LYS A 34 5.54 11.62 6.45
CA LYS A 34 4.20 12.23 6.55
C LYS A 34 3.05 11.33 6.09
N GLY A 35 3.33 10.13 5.59
CA GLY A 35 2.31 9.25 5.01
C GLY A 35 2.82 8.37 3.87
N LEU A 36 1.92 7.75 3.13
CA LEU A 36 2.24 6.83 2.05
C LEU A 36 1.99 7.48 0.68
N ALA A 37 2.97 7.42 -0.22
CA ALA A 37 2.78 7.76 -1.62
C ALA A 37 2.63 6.50 -2.50
N LEU A 38 1.63 6.51 -3.37
CA LEU A 38 1.48 5.59 -4.48
C LEU A 38 1.92 6.31 -5.76
N ARG A 39 2.93 5.77 -6.44
CA ARG A 39 3.50 6.39 -7.64
C ARG A 39 3.48 5.42 -8.79
N SER A 40 3.27 5.90 -10.01
CA SER A 40 3.36 5.05 -11.19
C SER A 40 3.76 5.87 -12.42
N VAL A 41 4.52 5.26 -13.31
CA VAL A 41 4.90 5.82 -14.61
C VAL A 41 4.54 4.76 -15.65
N ASN A 42 3.95 5.18 -16.76
CA ASN A 42 3.66 4.26 -17.86
C ASN A 42 4.95 3.84 -18.61
N SER A 43 4.88 2.81 -19.45
CA SER A 43 6.06 2.25 -20.13
C SER A 43 6.78 3.26 -21.05
N SER A 44 6.05 4.15 -21.71
CA SER A 44 6.60 5.21 -22.57
C SER A 44 7.12 6.42 -21.81
N ARG A 45 7.00 6.44 -20.46
CA ARG A 45 7.37 7.57 -19.60
C ARG A 45 6.69 8.90 -19.94
N SER A 46 5.51 8.83 -20.56
CA SER A 46 4.73 10.00 -20.97
C SER A 46 3.58 10.33 -20.02
N ALA A 47 3.25 9.43 -19.09
CA ALA A 47 2.22 9.62 -18.08
C ALA A 47 2.73 9.23 -16.69
N TYR A 48 2.44 10.06 -15.70
CA TYR A 48 2.79 9.86 -14.30
C TYR A 48 1.54 9.96 -13.44
N ALA A 49 1.40 9.04 -12.48
CA ALA A 49 0.35 9.06 -11.47
C ALA A 49 0.95 9.16 -10.07
N TYR A 50 0.33 10.00 -9.24
CA TYR A 50 0.72 10.21 -7.85
C TYR A 50 -0.52 10.33 -6.98
N VAL A 51 -0.62 9.46 -5.97
CA VAL A 51 -1.65 9.56 -4.93
C VAL A 51 -0.96 9.52 -3.58
N PHE A 52 -1.25 10.50 -2.73
CA PHE A 52 -0.68 10.58 -1.39
C PHE A 52 -1.75 10.41 -0.32
N PHE A 53 -1.48 9.52 0.63
CA PHE A 53 -2.27 9.31 1.84
C PHE A 53 -1.48 9.81 3.04
N SER A 54 -1.95 10.87 3.69
CA SER A 54 -1.37 11.36 4.94
C SER A 54 -1.35 10.26 6.01
N SER A 55 -0.39 10.29 6.94
CA SER A 55 -0.35 9.41 8.11
C SER A 55 -1.68 9.40 8.88
N MET A 56 -2.41 10.52 8.89
CA MET A 56 -3.73 10.66 9.52
C MET A 56 -4.87 9.89 8.81
N PHE A 57 -4.66 9.46 7.56
CA PHE A 57 -5.61 8.59 6.85
C PHE A 57 -5.68 7.19 7.49
N PHE A 58 -4.58 6.76 8.10
CA PHE A 58 -4.41 5.45 8.69
C PHE A 58 -4.78 5.50 10.18
N GLN A 59 -5.38 4.43 10.68
CA GLN A 59 -5.56 4.24 12.13
C GLN A 59 -4.21 4.06 12.84
N HIS A 60 -3.26 3.44 12.13
CA HIS A 60 -1.89 3.31 12.58
C HIS A 60 -0.97 3.42 11.37
N TYR A 61 0.04 4.26 11.44
CA TYR A 61 1.03 4.40 10.38
C TYR A 61 2.44 4.31 10.95
N CYS A 62 3.20 3.32 10.48
CA CYS A 62 4.62 3.18 10.72
C CYS A 62 5.33 3.17 9.36
N GLY A 63 5.61 4.38 8.86
CA GLY A 63 6.56 4.60 7.79
C GLY A 63 7.94 4.25 8.34
N ALA A 64 8.57 3.23 7.78
CA ALA A 64 9.82 2.72 8.32
C ALA A 64 10.95 3.74 8.14
N ALA A 65 11.13 4.63 9.11
CA ALA A 65 12.32 5.43 9.31
C ALA A 65 12.43 5.72 10.81
N VAL A 66 12.80 4.71 11.59
CA VAL A 66 13.48 4.98 12.87
C VAL A 66 14.96 5.15 12.49
N PRO A 67 15.54 6.35 12.61
CA PRO A 67 16.97 6.50 12.43
C PRO A 67 17.64 5.72 13.57
N GLN A 68 18.33 4.62 13.24
CA GLN A 68 19.37 4.12 14.13
C GLN A 68 20.41 5.25 14.26
N PRO A 69 20.79 5.68 15.48
CA PRO A 69 21.63 6.86 15.71
C PRO A 69 23.06 6.78 15.13
N HIS A 70 23.41 5.74 14.38
CA HIS A 70 24.76 5.48 13.87
C HIS A 70 24.91 5.48 12.35
N GLN A 71 23.89 5.81 11.54
CA GLN A 71 24.05 5.87 10.08
C GLN A 71 23.76 7.28 9.53
N LYS A 72 24.83 8.08 9.45
CA LYS A 72 24.91 9.27 8.57
C LYS A 72 24.93 8.80 7.11
N GLY A 73 23.76 8.51 6.58
CA GLY A 73 23.55 8.17 5.18
C GLY A 73 22.05 8.23 4.93
N LYS A 74 21.64 8.82 3.81
CA LYS A 74 20.25 9.06 3.42
C LYS A 74 19.49 7.73 3.31
N GLN A 75 19.04 7.15 4.43
CA GLN A 75 18.21 5.94 4.44
C GLN A 75 16.81 6.35 3.97
N SER A 76 16.62 6.40 2.66
CA SER A 76 15.29 6.33 2.08
C SER A 76 14.70 4.99 2.50
N SER A 77 13.59 5.03 3.24
CA SER A 77 12.76 3.86 3.48
C SER A 77 12.52 3.12 2.16
N PRO A 78 12.77 1.80 2.08
CA PRO A 78 12.79 1.11 0.80
C PRO A 78 11.40 1.18 0.16
N SER A 79 11.30 1.94 -0.93
CA SER A 79 10.10 1.96 -1.77
C SER A 79 9.94 0.59 -2.42
N CYS A 80 8.77 -0.03 -2.30
CA CYS A 80 8.51 -1.35 -2.89
C CYS A 80 7.80 -1.18 -4.22
N LYS A 81 8.39 -1.67 -5.31
CA LYS A 81 7.76 -1.69 -6.63
C LYS A 81 6.88 -2.93 -6.73
N LEU A 82 5.61 -2.77 -7.09
CA LEU A 82 4.60 -3.82 -7.11
C LEU A 82 3.99 -3.98 -8.50
N ILE A 83 3.67 -5.22 -8.84
CA ILE A 83 2.92 -5.55 -10.06
C ILE A 83 1.44 -5.31 -9.78
N ILE A 84 0.79 -4.41 -10.53
CA ILE A 84 -0.61 -4.05 -10.28
C ILE A 84 -1.54 -5.25 -10.35
N LYS A 85 -1.26 -6.20 -11.25
CA LYS A 85 -2.06 -7.41 -11.47
C LYS A 85 -2.08 -8.34 -10.23
N SER A 86 -1.08 -8.26 -9.35
CA SER A 86 -1.07 -9.02 -8.09
C SER A 86 -1.92 -8.34 -6.99
N VAL A 87 -2.05 -7.01 -7.03
CA VAL A 87 -2.73 -6.22 -6.00
C VAL A 87 -4.19 -5.90 -6.36
N LEU A 88 -4.48 -5.64 -7.63
CA LEU A 88 -5.82 -5.24 -8.10
C LEU A 88 -6.94 -6.23 -7.71
N PRO A 89 -6.74 -7.56 -7.76
CA PRO A 89 -7.76 -8.52 -7.32
C PRO A 89 -8.15 -8.37 -5.85
N VAL A 90 -7.21 -7.95 -5.00
CA VAL A 90 -7.44 -7.72 -3.56
C VAL A 90 -8.51 -6.64 -3.36
N PHE A 91 -8.53 -5.63 -4.23
CA PHE A 91 -9.46 -4.51 -4.19
C PHE A 91 -10.58 -4.60 -5.25
N ARG A 92 -10.85 -5.78 -5.82
CA ARG A 92 -11.85 -5.96 -6.89
C ARG A 92 -13.25 -5.47 -6.49
N CYS A 93 -13.69 -5.79 -5.28
CA CYS A 93 -15.02 -5.43 -4.77
C CYS A 93 -14.92 -4.46 -3.58
N VAL A 94 -14.49 -3.22 -3.84
CA VAL A 94 -14.28 -2.20 -2.78
C VAL A 94 -15.49 -1.97 -1.88
N ASN A 95 -16.72 -2.02 -2.43
CA ASN A 95 -17.95 -1.84 -1.65
C ASN A 95 -18.22 -3.03 -0.70
N VAL A 96 -17.84 -4.24 -1.12
CA VAL A 96 -17.96 -5.45 -0.29
C VAL A 96 -16.92 -5.41 0.82
N LEU A 97 -15.69 -4.99 0.49
CA LEU A 97 -14.63 -4.81 1.47
C LEU A 97 -15.02 -3.80 2.54
N GLU A 98 -15.46 -2.60 2.16
CA GLU A 98 -15.91 -1.57 3.11
C GLU A 98 -16.98 -2.08 4.09
N ARG A 99 -17.94 -2.87 3.60
CA ARG A 99 -19.05 -3.39 4.43
C ARG A 99 -18.65 -4.53 5.35
N ASN A 100 -17.65 -5.33 4.99
CA ASN A 100 -17.31 -6.57 5.69
C ASN A 100 -15.98 -6.51 6.44
N VAL A 101 -15.12 -5.55 6.15
CA VAL A 101 -13.80 -5.40 6.77
C VAL A 101 -13.87 -4.33 7.85
N GLU A 102 -13.40 -4.66 9.05
CA GLU A 102 -13.23 -3.70 10.15
C GLU A 102 -11.92 -2.93 9.98
N LYS A 103 -10.82 -3.63 9.67
CA LYS A 103 -9.50 -3.04 9.41
C LYS A 103 -8.69 -3.86 8.41
N CYS A 104 -7.87 -3.15 7.64
CA CYS A 104 -6.88 -3.73 6.75
C CYS A 104 -5.47 -3.35 7.22
N SER A 105 -4.66 -4.32 7.62
CA SER A 105 -3.23 -4.10 7.89
C SER A 105 -2.43 -4.35 6.62
N ILE A 106 -1.56 -3.41 6.26
CA ILE A 106 -0.64 -3.53 5.13
C ILE A 106 0.77 -3.58 5.70
N CYS A 107 1.49 -4.64 5.36
CA CYS A 107 2.86 -4.86 5.78
C CYS A 107 3.75 -5.03 4.54
N THR A 108 4.89 -4.35 4.52
CA THR A 108 5.94 -4.59 3.52
C THR A 108 7.14 -5.19 4.25
N ASP A 109 7.54 -6.38 3.83
CA ASP A 109 8.80 -6.98 4.27
C ASP A 109 9.94 -6.45 3.38
N ILE A 110 11.02 -6.02 4.02
CA ILE A 110 12.19 -5.45 3.36
C ILE A 110 13.06 -6.57 2.75
N ASN A 111 13.03 -7.77 3.34
CA ASN A 111 13.88 -8.89 2.94
C ASN A 111 13.27 -9.71 1.81
N ASP A 112 11.95 -9.62 1.66
CA ASP A 112 11.15 -10.69 1.10
C ASP A 112 10.31 -10.22 -0.11
N HIS A 113 10.57 -8.98 -0.55
CA HIS A 113 10.03 -8.33 -1.74
C HIS A 113 8.53 -8.57 -1.97
N HIS A 114 7.75 -8.58 -0.89
CA HIS A 114 6.32 -8.78 -0.97
C HIS A 114 5.58 -7.80 -0.08
N ILE A 115 4.34 -7.55 -0.46
CA ILE A 115 3.40 -6.77 0.33
C ILE A 115 2.27 -7.70 0.80
N THR A 116 1.91 -7.59 2.06
CA THR A 116 0.85 -8.40 2.65
C THR A 116 -0.31 -7.51 3.06
N PHE A 117 -1.51 -7.82 2.57
CA PHE A 117 -2.79 -7.21 2.95
C PHE A 117 -3.55 -8.17 3.85
N GLN A 118 -3.75 -7.78 5.11
CA GLN A 118 -4.48 -8.57 6.11
C GLN A 118 -5.80 -7.87 6.45
N PHE A 119 -6.92 -8.51 6.10
CA PHE A 119 -8.26 -8.01 6.40
C PHE A 119 -8.79 -8.71 7.64
N LEU A 120 -9.01 -7.94 8.71
CA LEU A 120 -9.88 -8.36 9.81
C LEU A 120 -11.32 -8.03 9.40
N CYS A 121 -12.09 -9.07 9.12
CA CYS A 121 -13.49 -8.97 8.79
C CYS A 121 -14.38 -8.99 10.04
N LYS A 122 -15.60 -8.50 9.88
CA LYS A 122 -16.66 -8.63 10.87
C LYS A 122 -16.80 -10.10 11.31
N HIS A 123 -17.07 -10.29 12.59
CA HIS A 123 -17.13 -11.62 13.24
C HIS A 123 -15.76 -12.31 13.36
N GLY A 124 -14.67 -11.53 13.41
CA GLY A 124 -13.34 -12.04 13.74
C GLY A 124 -12.64 -12.86 12.66
N ARG A 125 -13.15 -12.90 11.42
CA ARG A 125 -12.51 -13.66 10.33
C ARG A 125 -11.29 -12.91 9.78
N LEU A 126 -10.15 -13.58 9.67
CA LEU A 126 -8.93 -13.03 9.07
C LEU A 126 -8.74 -13.52 7.64
N ARG A 127 -8.47 -12.62 6.69
CA ARG A 127 -8.07 -12.95 5.31
C ARG A 127 -6.73 -12.31 4.98
N ILE A 128 -5.80 -13.08 4.44
CA ILE A 128 -4.44 -12.62 4.12
C ILE A 128 -4.22 -12.76 2.62
N PHE A 129 -3.67 -11.72 2.00
CA PHE A 129 -3.29 -11.70 0.59
C PHE A 129 -1.87 -11.17 0.44
N THR A 130 -1.06 -11.87 -0.36
CA THR A 130 0.32 -11.48 -0.65
C THR A 130 0.40 -11.00 -2.09
N GLY A 131 0.82 -9.75 -2.29
CA GLY A 131 1.13 -9.17 -3.58
C GLY A 131 2.61 -9.32 -3.89
N ALA A 132 2.92 -9.71 -5.12
CA ALA A 132 4.29 -9.84 -5.62
C ALA A 132 4.90 -8.47 -5.96
N ALA A 133 6.16 -8.26 -5.59
CA ALA A 133 6.96 -7.15 -6.10
C ALA A 133 7.38 -7.38 -7.56
N ALA A 134 7.61 -6.28 -8.26
CA ALA A 134 8.32 -6.28 -9.53
C ALA A 134 9.82 -6.37 -9.22
N VAL A 135 10.48 -7.40 -9.76
CA VAL A 135 11.94 -7.60 -9.71
C VAL A 135 12.64 -6.57 -10.58
#